data_AF-A0A9X9T8E1-F1
#
_entry.id   AF-A0A9X9T8E1-F1
#
_cell.length_a   1.000
_cell.length_b   1.000
_cell.length_c   1.000
_cell.angle_alpha   90.00
_cell.angle_beta   90.00
_cell.angle_gamma   90.00
#
_symmetry.space_group_name_H-M   'P 1'
#
loop_
_entity.id
_entity.type
_entity.pdbx_description
1 polymer ?
#
loop_
_entity_poly.entity_id
_entity_poly.type
_entity_poly.pdbx_seq_one_letter_code
_entity_poly.pdbx_strand_id
1 'polypeptide(L)'
;MFTGMRYEEYLRFLDKQQWFYLERSAIHLPREASLKQKRTQPERYVQLSNYALLITERLFDQELPRLTRQGWRKALLKAAEMADISTDGITPKMTRKTWESWLVCCYPALTMQIALSQGHTNITAMNHYLNLSFSPSEKEDMKKYVNGFGGVSI
;
A
#
# COMPACT_ATOMS: atom_id res chain seq x y z
N MET A 1 4.93 -2.04 -0.61
CA MET A 1 3.86 -2.58 0.25
C MET A 1 3.08 -1.45 0.91
N PHE A 2 3.71 -0.65 1.78
CA PHE A 2 3.06 0.31 2.69
C PHE A 2 2.36 1.53 2.07
N THR A 3 2.46 1.71 0.75
CA THR A 3 1.70 2.74 0.02
C THR A 3 0.44 2.16 -0.65
N GLY A 4 0.38 0.84 -0.82
CA GLY A 4 -0.64 0.19 -1.62
C GLY A 4 -0.64 0.60 -3.10
N MET A 5 0.36 1.33 -3.59
CA MET A 5 0.43 1.70 -5.01
C MET A 5 0.56 0.46 -5.91
N ARG A 6 0.07 0.58 -7.14
CA ARG A 6 0.38 -0.40 -8.19
C ARG A 6 1.86 -0.28 -8.54
N TYR A 7 2.46 -1.38 -9.00
CA TYR A 7 3.87 -1.41 -9.38
C TYR A 7 4.26 -0.27 -10.35
N GLU A 8 3.46 -0.03 -11.40
CA GLU A 8 3.75 1.06 -12.36
C GLU A 8 3.63 2.46 -11.74
N GLU A 9 2.72 2.65 -10.79
CA GLU A 9 2.55 3.93 -10.08
C GLU A 9 3.77 4.18 -9.19
N TYR A 10 4.24 3.13 -8.49
CA TYR A 10 5.45 3.20 -7.67
C TYR A 10 6.70 3.51 -8.50
N LEU A 11 6.91 2.85 -9.65
CA LEU A 11 8.06 3.14 -10.50
C LEU A 11 8.11 4.60 -10.96
N ARG A 12 6.97 5.19 -11.31
CA ARG A 12 6.90 6.60 -11.73
C ARG A 12 7.09 7.55 -10.55
N PHE A 13 6.60 7.18 -9.38
CA PHE A 13 6.81 7.95 -8.17
C PHE A 13 8.30 8.08 -7.82
N LEU A 14 9.12 7.05 -8.06
CA LEU A 14 10.58 7.14 -7.89
C LEU A 14 11.22 8.25 -8.75
N ASP A 15 10.61 8.59 -9.88
CA ASP A 15 11.06 9.67 -10.77
C ASP A 15 10.45 11.05 -10.42
N LYS A 16 9.58 11.11 -9.40
CA LYS A 16 8.70 12.26 -9.14
C LYS A 16 8.57 12.55 -7.64
N GLN A 17 9.68 12.92 -7.01
CA GLN A 17 9.70 13.28 -5.58
C GLN A 17 8.71 14.39 -5.22
N GLN A 18 8.40 15.31 -6.13
CA GLN A 18 7.42 16.39 -5.91
C GLN A 18 6.00 15.88 -5.65
N TRP A 19 5.70 14.61 -5.92
CA TRP A 19 4.42 14.00 -5.58
C TRP A 19 4.29 13.65 -4.09
N PHE A 20 5.40 13.66 -3.35
CA PHE A 20 5.40 13.37 -1.93
C PHE A 20 5.14 14.65 -1.11
N TYR A 21 4.03 14.67 -0.39
CA TYR A 21 3.63 15.77 0.48
C TYR A 21 3.83 15.38 1.94
N LEU A 22 5.03 15.64 2.46
CA LEU A 22 5.44 15.31 3.83
C LEU A 22 4.48 15.88 4.88
N GLU A 23 4.15 17.17 4.79
CA GLU A 23 3.25 17.86 5.72
C GLU A 23 1.84 17.25 5.78
N ARG A 24 1.40 16.59 4.71
CA ARG A 24 0.08 15.97 4.60
C ARG A 24 0.12 14.46 4.81
N SER A 25 1.29 13.91 5.11
CA SER A 25 1.51 12.46 5.19
C SER A 25 0.93 11.70 3.98
N ALA A 26 1.12 12.23 2.77
CA ALA A 26 0.46 11.73 1.58
C ALA A 26 1.34 11.76 0.32
N ILE A 27 1.01 10.91 -0.65
CA ILE A 27 1.54 10.96 -2.01
C ILE A 27 0.40 11.33 -2.95
N HIS A 28 0.53 12.43 -3.69
CA HIS A 28 -0.42 12.80 -4.75
C HIS A 28 -0.06 12.07 -6.03
N LEU A 29 -0.96 11.21 -6.50
CA LEU A 29 -0.83 10.53 -7.79
C LEU A 29 -1.68 11.27 -8.83
N PRO A 30 -1.06 12.14 -9.65
CA PRO A 30 -1.78 12.85 -10.71
C PRO A 30 -2.10 11.92 -11.89
N ARG A 31 -2.73 12.47 -12.93
CA ARG A 31 -3.24 11.70 -14.08
C ARG A 31 -2.17 10.85 -14.76
N GLU A 32 -0.95 11.37 -14.88
CA GLU A 32 0.20 10.70 -15.48
C GLU A 32 0.74 9.52 -14.65
N ALA A 33 0.43 9.46 -13.35
CA ALA A 33 0.88 8.40 -12.46
C ALA A 33 0.30 7.03 -12.83
N SER A 34 -0.87 7.00 -13.49
CA SER A 34 -1.45 5.77 -14.05
C SER A 34 -1.63 5.91 -15.56
N LEU A 35 -1.54 4.80 -16.33
CA LEU A 35 -1.81 4.76 -17.78
C LEU A 35 -3.05 3.93 -18.11
N LYS A 36 -3.84 3.52 -17.11
CA LYS A 36 -5.04 2.71 -17.35
C LYS A 36 -6.03 3.48 -18.24
N GLN A 37 -6.44 2.90 -19.37
CA GLN A 37 -7.30 3.57 -20.35
C GLN A 37 -8.68 3.94 -19.78
N LYS A 38 -9.30 3.03 -19.00
CA LYS A 38 -10.58 3.27 -18.32
C LYS A 38 -10.32 3.53 -16.84
N ARG A 39 -10.54 4.77 -16.41
CA ARG A 39 -10.42 5.23 -15.02
C ARG A 39 -11.62 6.08 -14.65
N THR A 40 -12.10 5.85 -13.44
CA THR A 40 -13.19 6.62 -12.82
C THR A 40 -12.65 7.72 -11.89
N GLN A 41 -11.42 7.57 -11.40
CA GLN A 41 -10.70 8.60 -10.64
C GLN A 41 -9.41 8.95 -11.38
N PRO A 42 -9.30 10.15 -11.97
CA PRO A 42 -8.15 10.55 -12.77
C PRO A 42 -6.90 10.78 -11.92
N GLU A 43 -7.07 11.25 -10.69
CA GLU A 43 -6.02 11.48 -9.70
C GLU A 43 -6.48 10.99 -8.33
N ARG A 44 -5.54 10.79 -7.40
CA ARG A 44 -5.85 10.47 -6.00
C ARG A 44 -4.71 10.80 -5.05
N TYR A 45 -5.04 10.92 -3.77
CA TYR A 45 -4.07 11.00 -2.68
C TYR A 45 -3.93 9.64 -2.02
N VAL A 46 -2.70 9.12 -1.99
CA VAL A 46 -2.34 7.94 -1.21
C VAL A 46 -1.97 8.41 0.20
N GLN A 47 -2.82 8.10 1.17
CA GLN A 47 -2.56 8.42 2.58
C GLN A 47 -1.52 7.45 3.13
N LEU A 48 -0.57 7.96 3.92
CA LEU A 48 0.52 7.18 4.51
C LEU A 48 0.26 6.97 6.00
N SER A 49 0.60 5.78 6.49
CA SER A 49 0.79 5.57 7.93
C SER A 49 2.11 6.20 8.38
N ASN A 50 2.33 6.34 9.69
CA ASN A 50 3.60 6.84 10.23
C ASN A 50 4.80 6.01 9.75
N TYR A 51 4.63 4.69 9.69
CA TYR A 51 5.67 3.79 9.19
C TYR A 51 5.92 3.96 7.69
N ALA A 52 4.84 4.11 6.90
CA ALA A 52 4.96 4.37 5.47
C ALA A 52 5.60 5.74 5.18
N LEU A 53 5.30 6.75 5.99
CA LEU A 53 5.87 8.09 5.90
C LEU A 53 7.39 8.03 6.08
N LEU A 54 7.86 7.42 7.17
CA LEU A 54 9.28 7.26 7.50
C LEU A 54 10.05 6.54 6.38
N ILE A 55 9.49 5.47 5.83
CA ILE A 55 10.14 4.72 4.73
C ILE A 55 10.16 5.57 3.45
N THR A 56 9.08 6.29 3.17
CA THR A 56 8.96 7.09 1.94
C THR A 56 9.91 8.29 1.97
N GLU A 57 10.09 8.92 3.13
CA GLU A 57 11.06 10.00 3.32
C GLU A 57 12.49 9.52 2.99
N ARG A 58 12.90 8.39 3.56
CA ARG A 58 14.22 7.79 3.33
C ARG A 58 14.43 7.23 1.92
N LEU A 59 13.35 7.05 1.16
CA LEU A 59 13.39 6.45 -0.18
C LEU A 59 14.24 7.28 -1.15
N PHE A 60 14.19 8.61 -1.02
CA PHE A 60 14.87 9.54 -1.91
C PHE A 60 16.33 9.80 -1.52
N ASP A 61 16.73 9.42 -0.30
CA ASP A 61 18.10 9.54 0.18
C ASP A 61 18.97 8.35 -0.24
N GLN A 62 18.39 7.33 -0.87
CA GLN A 62 19.07 6.08 -1.21
C GLN A 62 18.99 5.80 -2.71
N GLU A 63 20.12 5.41 -3.31
CA GLU A 63 20.12 4.79 -4.63
C GLU A 63 19.59 3.36 -4.53
N LEU A 64 18.26 3.22 -4.58
CA LEU A 64 17.61 1.92 -4.57
C LEU A 64 17.53 1.34 -6.00
N PRO A 65 17.93 0.08 -6.20
CA PRO A 65 17.81 -0.56 -7.49
C PRO A 65 16.33 -0.68 -7.87
N ARG A 66 15.99 -0.30 -9.11
CA ARG A 66 14.64 -0.50 -9.65
C ARG A 66 14.37 -1.98 -9.85
N LEU A 67 13.68 -2.59 -8.89
CA LEU A 67 13.27 -3.98 -8.98
C LEU A 67 12.30 -4.17 -10.14
N THR A 68 12.62 -5.09 -11.05
CA THR A 68 11.65 -5.59 -12.02
C THR A 68 10.53 -6.35 -11.31
N ARG A 69 9.36 -6.52 -11.95
CA ARG A 69 8.28 -7.36 -11.37
C ARG A 69 8.76 -8.79 -11.07
N GLN A 70 9.60 -9.36 -11.94
CA GLN A 70 10.19 -10.68 -11.74
C GLN A 70 11.17 -10.69 -10.57
N GLY A 71 12.04 -9.68 -10.48
CA GLY A 71 12.96 -9.51 -9.36
C GLY A 71 12.23 -9.36 -8.02
N TRP A 72 11.15 -8.57 -8.00
CA TRP A 72 10.30 -8.43 -6.82
C TRP A 72 9.64 -9.76 -6.45
N ARG A 73 9.08 -10.50 -7.42
CA ARG A 73 8.53 -11.84 -7.16
C ARG A 73 9.58 -12.78 -6.57
N LYS A 74 10.78 -12.82 -7.15
CA LYS A 74 11.90 -13.65 -6.66
C LYS A 74 12.27 -13.31 -5.21
N ALA A 75 12.32 -12.01 -4.87
CA ALA A 75 12.59 -11.56 -3.51
C ALA A 75 11.48 -12.00 -2.52
N LEU A 76 10.20 -11.92 -2.93
CA LEU A 76 9.08 -12.39 -2.11
C LEU A 76 9.11 -13.91 -1.88
N LEU A 77 9.42 -14.69 -2.91
CA LEU A 77 9.54 -16.15 -2.78
C LEU A 77 10.65 -16.53 -1.81
N LYS A 78 11.83 -15.92 -1.94
CA LYS A 78 12.95 -16.12 -1.02
C LYS A 78 12.58 -15.77 0.43
N ALA A 79 11.88 -14.65 0.63
CA ALA A 79 11.45 -14.24 1.96
C ALA A 79 10.43 -15.23 2.56
N ALA A 80 9.53 -15.79 1.75
CA ALA A 80 8.57 -16.80 2.18
C ALA A 80 9.26 -18.12 2.57
N GLU A 81 10.22 -18.59 1.78
CA GLU A 81 11.04 -19.76 2.09
C GLU A 81 11.80 -19.58 3.42
N MET A 82 12.40 -18.40 3.64
CA MET A 82 13.10 -18.08 4.89
C MET A 82 12.17 -18.02 6.11
N ALA A 83 10.89 -17.74 5.90
CA ALA A 83 9.88 -17.62 6.94
C ALA A 83 9.03 -18.90 7.11
N ASP A 84 9.37 -19.98 6.40
CA ASP A 84 8.59 -21.23 6.36
C ASP A 84 7.12 -21.02 5.95
N ILE A 85 6.88 -20.10 5.01
CA ILE A 85 5.56 -19.79 4.44
C ILE A 85 5.48 -20.41 3.04
N SER A 86 4.36 -21.06 2.72
CA SER A 86 4.11 -21.61 1.39
C SER A 86 4.28 -20.55 0.30
N THR A 87 5.01 -20.91 -0.76
CA THR A 87 5.27 -20.06 -1.92
C THR A 87 4.09 -19.99 -2.89
N ASP A 88 3.07 -20.81 -2.69
CA ASP A 88 1.94 -20.94 -3.60
C ASP A 88 1.14 -19.65 -3.68
N GLY A 89 0.89 -19.20 -4.91
CA GLY A 89 0.13 -17.97 -5.16
C GLY A 89 0.86 -16.66 -4.78
N ILE A 90 2.12 -16.71 -4.32
CA ILE A 90 2.89 -15.50 -4.01
C ILE A 90 3.16 -14.70 -5.28
N THR A 91 2.66 -13.47 -5.31
CA THR A 91 2.86 -12.52 -6.42
C THR A 91 3.04 -11.11 -5.87
N PRO A 92 3.77 -10.21 -6.56
CA PRO A 92 3.89 -8.81 -6.15
C PRO A 92 2.55 -8.11 -5.85
N LYS A 93 1.50 -8.48 -6.60
CA LYS A 93 0.13 -7.95 -6.43
C LYS A 93 -0.45 -8.25 -5.05
N MET A 94 -0.01 -9.33 -4.39
CA MET A 94 -0.48 -9.69 -3.05
C MET A 94 -0.14 -8.60 -2.03
N THR A 95 1.03 -7.94 -2.15
CA THR A 95 1.48 -6.93 -1.17
C THR A 95 0.49 -5.77 -1.04
N ARG A 96 -0.15 -5.40 -2.15
CA ARG A 96 -1.22 -4.40 -2.16
C ARG A 96 -2.50 -4.94 -1.51
N LYS A 97 -2.90 -6.17 -1.80
CA LYS A 97 -4.08 -6.80 -1.15
C LYS A 97 -3.89 -6.94 0.36
N THR A 98 -2.70 -7.36 0.79
CA THR A 98 -2.33 -7.45 2.22
C THR A 98 -2.44 -6.08 2.88
N TRP A 99 -1.89 -5.03 2.25
CA TRP A 99 -1.99 -3.67 2.79
C TRP A 99 -3.44 -3.18 2.89
N GLU A 100 -4.24 -3.37 1.84
CA GLU A 100 -5.67 -3.04 1.83
C GLU A 100 -6.43 -3.77 2.95
N SER A 101 -6.16 -5.07 3.12
CA SER A 101 -6.75 -5.89 4.17
C SER A 101 -6.39 -5.39 5.56
N TRP A 102 -5.11 -5.11 5.84
CA TRP A 102 -4.67 -4.64 7.15
C TRP A 102 -5.33 -3.32 7.54
N LEU A 103 -5.40 -2.38 6.59
CA LEU A 103 -6.08 -1.10 6.80
C LEU A 103 -7.56 -1.28 7.13
N VAL A 104 -8.30 -2.10 6.36
CA VAL A 104 -9.74 -2.31 6.57
C VAL A 104 -10.02 -3.08 7.87
N CYS A 105 -9.20 -4.08 8.19
CA CYS A 105 -9.37 -4.86 9.41
C CYS A 105 -9.06 -4.06 10.69
N CYS A 106 -8.08 -3.14 10.63
CA CYS A 106 -7.73 -2.30 11.77
C CYS A 106 -8.63 -1.06 11.88
N TYR A 107 -9.04 -0.49 10.74
CA TYR A 107 -9.83 0.76 10.68
C TYR A 107 -11.09 0.58 9.80
N PRO A 108 -12.04 -0.28 10.20
CA PRO A 108 -13.24 -0.55 9.41
C PRO A 108 -14.06 0.73 9.14
N ALA A 109 -14.07 1.68 10.07
CA ALA A 109 -14.73 2.98 9.90
C ALA A 109 -14.14 3.85 8.79
N LEU A 110 -12.88 3.62 8.39
CA LEU A 110 -12.19 4.36 7.33
C LEU A 110 -12.25 3.67 5.96
N THR A 111 -13.05 2.61 5.80
CA THR A 111 -13.09 1.80 4.57
C THR A 111 -13.28 2.64 3.30
N MET A 112 -14.12 3.68 3.34
CA MET A 112 -14.30 4.59 2.20
C MET A 112 -13.04 5.40 1.87
N GLN A 113 -12.38 5.97 2.89
CA GLN A 113 -11.14 6.71 2.72
C GLN A 113 -10.01 5.80 2.21
N ILE A 114 -9.94 4.57 2.73
CA ILE A 114 -9.01 3.54 2.27
C ILE A 114 -9.29 3.22 0.79
N ALA A 115 -10.54 3.01 0.40
CA ALA A 115 -10.91 2.74 -0.98
C ALA A 115 -10.48 3.86 -1.93
N LEU A 116 -10.73 5.12 -1.57
CA LEU A 116 -10.29 6.30 -2.35
C LEU A 116 -8.75 6.38 -2.43
N SER A 117 -8.05 6.21 -1.31
CA SER A 117 -6.59 6.21 -1.27
C SER A 117 -5.98 5.13 -2.17
N GLN A 118 -6.62 3.98 -2.24
CA GLN A 118 -6.19 2.86 -3.05
C GLN A 118 -6.65 3.00 -4.51
N GLY A 119 -7.57 3.91 -4.83
CA GLY A 119 -8.10 4.11 -6.18
C GLY A 119 -9.06 2.97 -6.58
N HIS A 120 -9.86 2.52 -5.62
CA HIS A 120 -11.01 1.66 -5.81
C HIS A 120 -12.25 2.49 -6.09
N THR A 121 -13.08 2.01 -7.00
CA THR A 121 -14.28 2.70 -7.46
C THR A 121 -15.54 2.12 -6.82
N ASN A 122 -15.44 0.89 -6.30
CA ASN A 122 -16.52 0.19 -5.64
C ASN A 122 -16.06 -0.25 -4.25
N ILE A 123 -16.75 0.24 -3.21
CA ILE A 123 -16.50 -0.10 -1.80
C ILE A 123 -16.76 -1.59 -1.55
N THR A 124 -17.64 -2.23 -2.33
CA THR A 124 -17.95 -3.67 -2.21
C THR A 124 -16.69 -4.54 -2.27
N ALA A 125 -15.67 -4.15 -3.05
CA ALA A 125 -14.41 -4.88 -3.13
C ALA A 125 -13.64 -4.90 -1.80
N MET A 126 -13.81 -3.85 -0.97
CA MET A 126 -13.16 -3.75 0.35
C MET A 126 -13.96 -4.47 1.44
N ASN A 127 -15.28 -4.60 1.30
CA ASN A 127 -16.12 -5.30 2.28
C ASN A 127 -15.72 -6.77 2.45
N HIS A 128 -15.12 -7.39 1.44
CA HIS A 128 -14.57 -8.74 1.56
C HIS A 128 -13.48 -8.86 2.65
N TYR A 129 -12.77 -7.77 2.97
CA TYR A 129 -11.75 -7.76 4.01
C TYR A 129 -12.34 -7.64 5.43
N LEU A 130 -13.57 -7.14 5.59
CA LEU A 130 -14.23 -7.04 6.90
C LEU A 130 -14.51 -8.42 7.51
N ASN A 131 -14.68 -9.44 6.67
CA ASN A 131 -14.96 -10.81 7.09
C ASN A 131 -13.69 -11.64 7.34
N LEU A 132 -12.50 -11.04 7.29
CA LEU A 132 -11.26 -11.76 7.60
C LEU A 132 -11.15 -11.98 9.11
N SER A 133 -10.97 -13.23 9.50
CA SER A 133 -10.94 -13.70 10.87
C SER A 133 -9.56 -13.54 11.53
N PHE A 134 -9.00 -12.33 11.50
CA PHE A 134 -7.79 -12.02 12.27
C PHE A 134 -8.11 -11.98 13.76
N SER A 135 -7.28 -12.65 14.56
CA SER A 135 -7.28 -12.58 16.01
C SER A 135 -6.96 -11.17 16.51
N PRO A 136 -7.34 -10.83 17.76
CA PRO A 136 -6.97 -9.56 18.36
C PRO A 136 -5.46 -9.30 18.39
N SER A 137 -4.64 -10.33 18.68
CA SER A 137 -3.18 -10.20 18.70
C SER A 137 -2.60 -9.89 17.31
N GLU A 138 -3.09 -10.54 16.26
CA GLU A 138 -2.69 -10.21 14.89
C GLU A 138 -3.04 -8.77 14.53
N LYS A 139 -4.20 -8.27 15.00
CA LYS A 139 -4.59 -6.86 14.79
C LYS A 139 -3.66 -5.89 15.52
N GLU A 140 -3.21 -6.21 16.72
CA GLU A 140 -2.20 -5.39 17.42
C GLU A 140 -0.85 -5.39 16.68
N ASP A 141 -0.43 -6.52 16.12
CA ASP A 141 0.78 -6.56 15.29
C ASP A 141 0.64 -5.75 14.01
N MET A 142 -0.52 -5.81 13.35
CA MET A 142 -0.81 -5.01 12.16
C MET A 142 -0.80 -3.50 12.46
N LYS A 143 -1.34 -3.08 13.63
CA LYS A 143 -1.41 -1.66 14.04
C LYS A 143 -0.04 -0.97 14.06
N LYS A 144 1.03 -1.70 14.37
CA LYS A 144 2.42 -1.19 14.31
C LYS A 144 2.77 -0.57 12.96
N TYR A 145 2.18 -1.10 11.88
CA TYR A 145 2.43 -0.64 10.50
C TYR A 145 1.39 0.34 9.99
N VAL A 146 0.13 0.23 10.42
CA VAL A 146 -0.98 1.04 9.90
C VAL A 146 -1.28 2.30 10.72
N ASN A 147 -0.72 2.45 11.93
CA ASN A 147 -0.89 3.65 12.78
C ASN A 147 -0.53 4.95 12.04
N GLY A 148 -1.29 6.03 12.24
CA GLY A 148 -1.14 7.32 11.55
C GLY A 148 -1.94 7.45 10.25
N PHE A 149 -2.42 6.34 9.68
CA PHE A 149 -3.16 6.39 8.42
C PHE A 149 -4.41 7.27 8.53
N GLY A 150 -4.56 8.23 7.62
CA GLY A 150 -5.72 9.12 7.58
C GLY A 150 -5.83 10.08 8.76
N GLY A 151 -4.73 10.31 9.50
CA GLY A 151 -4.72 11.18 10.69
C GLY A 151 -5.14 10.47 11.98
N VAL A 152 -5.27 9.15 11.97
CA VAL A 152 -5.55 8.38 13.19
C VAL A 152 -4.29 8.32 14.05
N SER A 153 -4.30 9.01 15.18
CA SER A 153 -3.35 8.80 16.27
C SER A 153 -3.91 7.77 17.24
N ILE A 154 -3.10 6.78 17.63
CA ILE A 154 -3.37 5.88 18.77
C ILE A 154 -2.93 6.60 20.04
#